data_AF-A0A813GAH6-F1
#
_entry.id   AF-A0A813GAH6-F1
#
_cell.length_a   1.000
_cell.length_b   1.000
_cell.length_c   1.000
_cell.angle_alpha   90.00
_cell.angle_beta   90.00
_cell.angle_gamma   90.00
#
_symmetry.space_group_name_H-M   'P 1'
#
loop_
_entity.id
_entity.type
_entity.pdbx_description
1 polymer ?
#
loop_
_entity_poly.entity_id
_entity_poly.type
_entity_poly.pdbx_seq_one_letter_code
_entity_poly.pdbx_strand_id
1 'polypeptide(L)'
;MASADRKEAQQEIGEGDVQTWPYEADDGDHFETSKEAYEDVAPLLRFAARSQARAGGWAKQGAEARLRIYDPYFCSGRARVLLTDLGFPNVSHRRRDFYKDIADGTVPRFDVLLTNPPYSGDHKERLLQFVLDRQRLAADSAGDPAAGVPFMLLLPSWTVGKAFFRSFLRDLG
;
A
#
# COMPACT_ATOMS: atom_id res chain seq x y z
N MET A 1 -26.73 37.38 -2.26
CA MET A 1 -25.66 36.99 -1.32
C MET A 1 -25.24 35.58 -1.68
N ALA A 2 -23.94 35.44 -1.92
CA ALA A 2 -23.28 34.31 -2.56
C ALA A 2 -23.02 33.13 -1.62
N SER A 3 -22.50 32.06 -2.24
CA SER A 3 -21.56 31.06 -1.71
C SER A 3 -22.18 29.76 -1.18
N ALA A 4 -21.72 28.57 -1.53
CA ALA A 4 -20.82 28.08 -2.58
C ALA A 4 -20.89 26.54 -2.53
N ASP A 5 -21.11 25.93 -3.68
CA ASP A 5 -20.34 24.82 -4.23
C ASP A 5 -19.92 23.65 -3.31
N ARG A 6 -20.67 22.56 -3.43
CA ARG A 6 -20.12 21.19 -3.37
C ARG A 6 -20.50 20.44 -4.65
N LYS A 7 -19.71 20.67 -5.70
CA LYS A 7 -19.54 19.70 -6.77
C LYS A 7 -18.08 19.30 -6.76
N GLU A 8 -17.75 18.29 -5.95
CA GLU A 8 -16.48 17.60 -6.11
C GLU A 8 -16.56 16.80 -7.42
N ALA A 9 -15.65 17.16 -8.32
CA ALA A 9 -15.58 16.73 -9.70
C ALA A 9 -15.50 15.21 -9.82
N GLN A 10 -16.49 14.63 -10.51
CA GLN A 10 -16.29 13.40 -11.25
C GLN A 10 -15.37 13.75 -12.42
N GLN A 11 -14.12 13.31 -12.33
CA GLN A 11 -13.15 13.48 -13.41
C GLN A 11 -13.42 12.38 -14.44
N GLU A 12 -14.19 12.72 -15.46
CA GLU A 12 -14.37 11.92 -16.67
C GLU A 12 -13.01 11.83 -17.38
N ILE A 13 -12.50 10.60 -17.55
CA ILE A 13 -11.32 10.31 -18.35
C ILE A 13 -11.77 10.26 -19.82
N GLY A 14 -11.48 11.33 -20.56
CA GLY A 14 -11.58 11.33 -22.02
C GLY A 14 -10.54 10.41 -22.64
N GLU A 15 -10.95 9.62 -23.62
CA GLU A 15 -10.05 8.85 -24.48
C GLU A 15 -9.07 9.81 -25.19
N GLY A 16 -7.78 9.70 -24.87
CA GLY A 16 -6.71 10.35 -25.63
C GLY A 16 -5.68 11.17 -24.83
N ASP A 17 -5.73 11.20 -23.50
CA ASP A 17 -4.72 11.93 -22.72
C ASP A 17 -3.49 11.05 -22.48
N VAL A 18 -2.32 11.47 -22.97
CA VAL A 18 -1.04 10.80 -22.67
C VAL A 18 -0.86 10.84 -21.16
N GLN A 19 -0.95 9.68 -20.51
CA GLN A 19 -0.84 9.58 -19.06
C GLN A 19 0.57 10.03 -18.64
N THR A 20 0.69 11.27 -18.19
CA THR A 20 1.96 11.80 -17.69
C THR A 20 2.19 11.33 -16.26
N TRP A 21 3.32 10.68 -16.05
CA TRP A 21 3.76 10.19 -14.75
C TRP A 21 4.63 11.24 -14.05
N PRO A 22 4.51 11.45 -12.73
CA PRO A 22 5.38 12.36 -12.00
C PRO A 22 6.80 11.79 -11.76
N TYR A 23 7.11 10.64 -12.36
CA TYR A 23 8.34 9.87 -12.24
C TYR A 23 8.62 9.13 -13.55
N GLU A 24 9.85 8.61 -13.71
CA GLU A 24 10.18 7.69 -14.78
C GLU A 24 9.42 6.37 -14.57
N ALA A 25 8.64 5.97 -15.57
CA ALA A 25 7.77 4.80 -15.51
C ALA A 25 8.02 3.93 -16.74
N ASP A 26 8.22 2.63 -16.52
CA ASP A 26 8.32 1.62 -17.58
C ASP A 26 6.92 1.10 -17.90
N ASP A 27 6.54 1.06 -19.18
CA ASP A 27 5.25 0.53 -19.62
C ASP A 27 5.03 -0.92 -19.15
N GLY A 28 6.12 -1.71 -19.05
CA GLY A 28 6.14 -3.08 -18.56
C GLY A 28 5.92 -3.24 -17.05
N ASP A 29 5.71 -2.16 -16.30
CA ASP A 29 5.37 -2.22 -14.88
C ASP A 29 3.90 -1.94 -14.58
N HIS A 30 3.11 -1.55 -15.58
CA HIS A 30 1.71 -1.17 -15.42
C HIS A 30 0.78 -2.38 -15.49
N PHE A 31 0.92 -3.29 -14.53
CA PHE A 31 0.06 -4.47 -14.40
C PHE A 31 -0.84 -4.37 -13.18
N GLU A 32 -2.16 -4.39 -13.43
CA GLU A 32 -3.15 -4.41 -12.35
C GLU A 32 -3.10 -5.73 -11.59
N THR A 33 -3.14 -5.62 -10.26
CA THR A 33 -3.38 -6.75 -9.38
C THR A 33 -4.79 -7.31 -9.63
N SER A 34 -4.90 -8.63 -9.76
CA SER A 34 -6.19 -9.28 -10.00
C SER A 34 -7.12 -9.18 -8.78
N LYS A 35 -8.43 -9.41 -8.99
CA LYS A 35 -9.41 -9.38 -7.90
C LYS A 35 -9.17 -10.52 -6.90
N GLU A 36 -8.82 -11.68 -7.42
CA GLU A 36 -8.55 -12.91 -6.68
C GLU A 36 -7.38 -12.71 -5.70
N ALA A 37 -6.32 -12.02 -6.13
CA ALA A 37 -5.20 -11.72 -5.24
C ALA A 37 -5.60 -10.85 -4.04
N TYR A 38 -6.55 -9.91 -4.22
CA TYR A 38 -7.11 -9.14 -3.11
C TYR A 38 -8.06 -9.96 -2.23
N GLU A 39 -8.83 -10.87 -2.82
CA GLU A 39 -9.70 -11.81 -2.09
C GLU A 39 -8.88 -12.76 -1.20
N ASP A 40 -7.75 -13.25 -1.70
CA ASP A 40 -6.84 -14.15 -0.98
C ASP A 40 -6.24 -13.49 0.27
N VAL A 41 -5.91 -12.20 0.21
CA VAL A 41 -5.37 -11.46 1.37
C VAL A 41 -6.43 -10.83 2.26
N ALA A 42 -7.70 -10.79 1.84
CA ALA A 42 -8.78 -10.19 2.62
C ALA A 42 -8.92 -10.76 4.04
N PRO A 43 -8.78 -12.08 4.30
CA PRO A 43 -8.80 -12.62 5.67
C PRO A 43 -7.69 -12.02 6.55
N LEU A 44 -6.48 -11.82 6.00
CA LEU A 44 -5.36 -11.21 6.73
C LEU A 44 -5.60 -9.73 6.99
N LEU A 45 -6.21 -9.00 6.04
CA LEU A 45 -6.60 -7.60 6.25
C LEU A 45 -7.66 -7.47 7.36
N ARG A 46 -8.66 -8.36 7.40
CA ARG A 46 -9.65 -8.40 8.50
C ARG A 46 -8.99 -8.68 9.84
N PHE A 47 -8.00 -9.58 9.86
CA PHE A 47 -7.21 -9.85 11.06
C PHE A 47 -6.42 -8.61 11.50
N ALA A 48 -5.76 -7.91 10.59
CA ALA A 48 -5.03 -6.67 10.86
C ALA A 48 -5.97 -5.59 11.42
N ALA A 49 -7.14 -5.37 10.80
CA ALA A 49 -8.15 -4.43 11.27
C ALA A 49 -8.58 -4.72 12.72
N ARG A 50 -8.90 -5.98 13.02
CA ARG A 50 -9.32 -6.40 14.38
C ARG A 50 -8.19 -6.29 15.40
N SER A 51 -6.95 -6.49 14.98
CA SER A 51 -5.78 -6.35 15.86
C SER A 51 -5.53 -4.87 16.19
N GLN A 52 -5.61 -3.99 15.20
CA GLN A 52 -5.56 -2.54 15.39
C GLN A 52 -6.72 -2.05 16.28
N ALA A 53 -7.92 -2.60 16.11
CA ALA A 53 -9.08 -2.33 16.98
C ALA A 53 -8.82 -2.63 18.45
N ARG A 54 -8.21 -3.78 18.74
CA ARG A 54 -7.84 -4.16 20.10
C ARG A 54 -6.76 -3.24 20.67
N ALA A 55 -5.69 -3.01 19.91
CA ALA A 55 -4.56 -2.19 20.35
C ALA A 55 -4.97 -0.72 20.60
N GLY A 56 -5.85 -0.17 19.76
CA GLY A 56 -6.32 1.21 19.89
C GLY A 56 -7.56 1.41 20.76
N GLY A 57 -8.12 0.36 21.36
CA GLY A 57 -9.31 0.45 22.21
C GLY A 57 -10.62 0.83 21.49
N TRP A 58 -10.77 0.48 20.21
CA TRP A 58 -11.98 0.75 19.43
C TRP A 58 -12.80 -0.52 19.16
N ALA A 59 -14.08 -0.34 18.82
CA ALA A 59 -14.99 -1.44 18.55
C ALA A 59 -14.49 -2.32 17.40
N LYS A 60 -14.58 -3.65 17.56
CA LYS A 60 -14.24 -4.62 16.52
C LYS A 60 -15.22 -4.57 15.35
N GLN A 61 -16.47 -4.20 15.60
CA GLN A 61 -17.49 -4.06 14.58
C GLN A 61 -17.16 -2.86 13.68
N GLY A 62 -17.10 -3.10 12.37
CA GLY A 62 -16.73 -2.07 11.40
C GLY A 62 -15.24 -1.71 11.43
N ALA A 63 -14.39 -2.59 11.96
CA ALA A 63 -12.97 -2.29 12.08
C ALA A 63 -12.29 -2.14 10.71
N GLU A 64 -12.77 -2.92 9.74
CA GLU A 64 -12.34 -2.95 8.35
C GLU A 64 -12.49 -1.58 7.68
N ALA A 65 -13.57 -0.85 8.00
CA ALA A 65 -13.85 0.48 7.46
C ALA A 65 -12.90 1.58 7.98
N ARG A 66 -12.10 1.30 9.00
CA ARG A 66 -11.11 2.24 9.56
C ARG A 66 -9.68 1.86 9.22
N LEU A 67 -9.41 0.61 8.85
CA LEU A 67 -8.07 0.15 8.50
C LEU A 67 -7.53 0.95 7.29
N ARG A 68 -6.42 1.64 7.48
CA ARG A 68 -5.76 2.41 6.41
C ARG A 68 -4.78 1.52 5.67
N ILE A 69 -5.12 1.21 4.43
CA ILE A 69 -4.29 0.42 3.52
C ILE A 69 -3.47 1.39 2.66
N TYR A 70 -2.17 1.14 2.55
CA TYR A 70 -1.29 1.88 1.65
C TYR A 70 -0.77 0.98 0.55
N ASP A 71 -0.92 1.45 -0.69
CA ASP A 71 -0.30 0.88 -1.88
C ASP A 71 0.48 2.00 -2.60
N PRO A 72 1.82 1.98 -2.56
CA PRO A 72 2.65 3.04 -3.10
C PRO A 72 2.72 3.06 -4.63
N TYR A 73 2.41 1.94 -5.29
CA TYR A 73 2.58 1.80 -6.74
C TYR A 73 1.24 1.95 -7.46
N PHE A 74 1.10 3.02 -8.25
CA PHE A 74 -0.15 3.36 -8.92
C PHE A 74 -0.14 2.91 -10.39
N CYS A 75 -1.19 2.20 -10.81
CA CYS A 75 -1.40 1.83 -12.21
C CYS A 75 -2.61 2.61 -12.79
N SER A 76 -3.83 2.10 -12.65
CA SER A 76 -5.07 2.78 -13.11
C SER A 76 -5.94 3.32 -11.97
N GLY A 77 -5.67 2.91 -10.73
CA GLY A 77 -6.52 3.21 -9.57
C GLY A 77 -7.51 2.11 -9.19
N ARG A 78 -7.59 1.03 -9.98
CA ARG A 78 -8.52 -0.10 -9.76
C ARG A 78 -8.31 -0.83 -8.43
N ALA A 79 -7.08 -0.86 -7.90
CA ALA A 79 -6.79 -1.40 -6.57
C ALA A 79 -7.71 -0.82 -5.48
N ARG A 80 -7.95 0.50 -5.50
CA ARG A 80 -8.83 1.19 -4.55
C ARG A 80 -10.28 0.74 -4.69
N VAL A 81 -10.76 0.53 -5.91
CA VAL A 81 -12.14 0.08 -6.18
C VAL A 81 -12.32 -1.33 -5.61
N LEU A 82 -11.44 -2.26 -5.98
CA LEU A 82 -11.53 -3.66 -5.54
C LEU A 82 -11.46 -3.80 -4.02
N LEU A 83 -10.53 -3.10 -3.36
CA LEU A 83 -10.41 -3.13 -1.90
C LEU A 83 -11.63 -2.49 -1.21
N THR A 84 -12.22 -1.44 -1.80
CA THR A 84 -13.46 -0.83 -1.28
C THR A 84 -14.61 -1.83 -1.35
N ASP A 85 -14.77 -2.52 -2.48
CA ASP A 85 -15.80 -3.55 -2.67
C ASP A 85 -15.65 -4.73 -1.68
N LEU A 86 -14.41 -5.02 -1.25
CA LEU A 86 -14.11 -6.02 -0.23
C LEU A 86 -14.34 -5.54 1.22
N GLY A 87 -14.75 -4.29 1.41
CA GLY A 87 -15.05 -3.70 2.72
C GLY A 87 -13.94 -2.83 3.33
N PHE A 88 -12.92 -2.46 2.56
CA PHE A 88 -11.79 -1.64 3.00
C PHE A 88 -11.73 -0.30 2.23
N PRO A 89 -12.58 0.69 2.57
CA PRO A 89 -12.69 1.95 1.84
C PRO A 89 -11.49 2.90 2.01
N ASN A 90 -10.69 2.73 3.06
CA ASN A 90 -9.59 3.66 3.39
C ASN A 90 -8.28 3.22 2.72
N VAL A 91 -8.22 3.38 1.40
CA VAL A 91 -7.03 3.03 0.60
C VAL A 91 -6.31 4.28 0.11
N SER A 92 -5.05 4.41 0.51
CA SER A 92 -4.11 5.38 -0.08
C SER A 92 -3.40 4.72 -1.25
N HIS A 93 -3.94 4.93 -2.45
CA HIS A 93 -3.36 4.47 -3.72
C HIS A 93 -3.53 5.62 -4.73
N ARG A 94 -2.45 6.39 -4.95
CA ARG A 94 -2.45 7.65 -5.70
C ARG A 94 -1.24 7.70 -6.62
N ARG A 95 -1.37 8.40 -7.75
CA ARG A 95 -0.27 8.69 -8.68
C ARG A 95 0.74 9.66 -8.04
N ARG A 96 1.53 9.16 -7.10
CA ARG A 96 2.60 9.86 -6.39
C ARG A 96 3.90 9.12 -6.62
N ASP A 97 5.01 9.85 -6.64
CA ASP A 97 6.33 9.23 -6.63
C ASP A 97 6.62 8.69 -5.22
N PHE A 98 6.57 7.37 -5.09
CA PHE A 98 6.82 6.66 -3.82
C PHE A 98 8.19 6.97 -3.24
N TYR A 99 9.22 7.05 -4.08
CA TYR A 99 10.59 7.23 -3.60
C TYR A 99 10.85 8.66 -3.20
N LYS A 100 10.28 9.61 -3.93
CA LYS A 100 10.24 11.00 -3.50
C LYS A 100 9.49 11.15 -2.18
N ASP A 101 8.37 10.45 -1.99
CA ASP A 101 7.64 10.47 -0.73
C ASP A 101 8.45 9.96 0.46
N ILE A 102 9.30 8.95 0.26
CA ILE A 102 10.24 8.49 1.28
C ILE A 102 11.28 9.57 1.57
N ALA A 103 11.91 10.13 0.52
CA ALA A 103 12.97 11.13 0.67
C ALA A 103 12.50 12.42 1.35
N ASP A 104 11.28 12.86 1.03
CA ASP A 104 10.67 14.08 1.56
C ASP A 104 9.97 13.85 2.92
N GLY A 105 9.87 12.60 3.40
CA GLY A 105 9.14 12.26 4.61
C GLY A 105 7.62 12.47 4.50
N THR A 106 7.07 12.42 3.28
CA THR A 106 5.66 12.68 2.96
C THR A 106 4.84 11.42 2.72
N VAL A 107 5.38 10.24 3.06
CA VAL A 107 4.66 8.96 3.03
C VAL A 107 3.36 9.08 3.85
N PRO A 108 2.18 8.75 3.27
CA PRO A 108 0.92 8.81 3.98
C PRO A 108 0.93 7.95 5.25
N ARG A 109 0.18 8.35 6.27
CA ARG A 109 -0.01 7.50 7.47
C ARG A 109 -0.89 6.29 7.11
N PHE A 110 -0.42 5.09 7.42
CA PHE A 110 -1.14 3.84 7.17
C PHE A 110 -1.03 2.84 8.33
N ASP A 111 -1.91 1.84 8.33
CA ASP A 111 -1.93 0.74 9.31
C ASP A 111 -1.37 -0.57 8.71
N VAL A 112 -1.55 -0.77 7.41
CA VAL A 112 -1.01 -1.91 6.67
C VAL A 112 -0.50 -1.47 5.29
N LEU A 113 0.65 -1.99 4.90
CA LEU A 113 1.15 -1.91 3.52
C LEU A 113 0.62 -3.11 2.74
N LEU A 114 -0.05 -2.89 1.60
CA LEU A 114 -0.46 -3.94 0.69
C LEU A 114 -0.12 -3.52 -0.73
N THR A 115 0.72 -4.28 -1.42
CA THR A 115 1.14 -3.89 -2.76
C THR A 115 1.56 -5.06 -3.63
N ASN A 116 1.47 -4.85 -4.94
CA ASN A 116 2.09 -5.65 -5.99
C ASN A 116 3.09 -4.72 -6.71
N PRO A 117 4.39 -4.79 -6.40
CA PRO A 117 5.33 -3.81 -6.93
C PRO A 117 5.66 -4.02 -8.41
N PRO A 118 6.15 -2.97 -9.08
CA PRO A 118 6.85 -3.07 -10.36
C PRO A 118 7.90 -4.19 -10.39
N TYR A 119 8.01 -4.87 -11.53
CA TYR A 119 8.92 -6.00 -11.70
C TYR A 119 10.23 -5.62 -12.39
N SER A 120 10.29 -4.46 -13.06
CA SER A 120 11.52 -3.89 -13.58
C SER A 120 12.45 -3.38 -12.46
N GLY A 121 13.64 -2.93 -12.88
CA GLY A 121 14.58 -2.15 -12.08
C GLY A 121 14.91 -2.74 -10.71
N ASP A 122 15.12 -1.85 -9.74
CA ASP A 122 15.43 -2.15 -8.34
C ASP A 122 14.21 -1.93 -7.40
N HIS A 123 13.01 -1.83 -7.98
CA HIS A 123 11.79 -1.49 -7.25
C HIS A 123 11.48 -2.44 -6.08
N LYS A 124 11.83 -3.72 -6.24
CA LYS A 124 11.62 -4.76 -5.23
C LYS A 124 12.61 -4.59 -4.08
N GLU A 125 13.89 -4.40 -4.37
CA GLU A 125 14.92 -4.13 -3.36
C GLU A 125 14.57 -2.87 -2.55
N ARG A 126 14.18 -1.79 -3.22
CA ARG A 126 13.82 -0.52 -2.57
C ARG A 126 12.56 -0.65 -1.71
N LEU A 127 11.56 -1.40 -2.17
CA LEU A 127 10.37 -1.72 -1.37
C LEU A 127 10.73 -2.51 -0.11
N LEU A 128 11.55 -3.55 -0.24
CA LEU A 128 11.96 -4.36 0.90
C LEU A 128 12.76 -3.54 1.92
N GLN A 129 13.64 -2.65 1.44
CA GLN A 129 14.35 -1.70 2.29
C GLN A 129 13.37 -0.79 3.04
N PHE A 130 12.38 -0.22 2.34
CA PHE A 130 11.33 0.57 2.98
C PHE A 130 10.58 -0.23 4.06
N VAL A 131 10.23 -1.49 3.80
CA VAL A 131 9.56 -2.34 4.79
C VAL A 131 10.42 -2.53 6.04
N LEU A 132 11.72 -2.83 5.88
CA LEU A 132 12.65 -2.98 7.00
C LEU A 132 12.77 -1.70 7.83
N ASP A 133 12.89 -0.55 7.18
CA ASP A 133 13.00 0.74 7.87
C ASP A 133 11.70 1.06 8.64
N ARG A 134 10.53 0.70 8.10
CA ARG A 134 9.26 0.82 8.81
C ARG A 134 9.15 -0.11 10.02
N GLN A 135 9.71 -1.33 9.97
CA GLN A 135 9.75 -2.21 11.13
C GLN A 135 10.62 -1.62 12.25
N ARG A 136 11.83 -1.17 11.90
CA ARG A 136 12.76 -0.54 12.86
C ARG A 136 12.14 0.69 13.53
N LEU A 137 11.55 1.58 12.74
CA LEU A 137 10.87 2.77 13.25
C LEU A 137 9.70 2.42 14.19
N ALA A 138 8.96 1.35 13.91
CA ALA A 138 7.86 0.90 14.77
C ALA A 138 8.38 0.33 16.09
N ALA A 139 9.42 -0.50 16.04
CA ALA A 139 10.08 -1.04 17.21
C ALA A 139 10.64 0.07 18.12
N ASP A 140 11.37 1.03 17.54
CA ASP A 140 11.95 2.17 18.27
C ASP A 140 10.86 3.03 18.90
N SER A 141 9.79 3.32 18.16
CA SER A 141 8.68 4.15 18.65
C SER A 141 7.90 3.48 19.78
N ALA A 142 7.80 2.15 19.77
CA ALA A 142 7.09 1.38 20.79
C ALA A 142 7.98 1.02 21.99
N GLY A 143 9.31 1.09 21.85
CA GLY A 143 10.24 0.52 22.81
C GLY A 143 10.12 -1.02 22.91
N ASP A 144 9.59 -1.66 21.88
CA ASP A 144 9.33 -3.11 21.82
C ASP A 144 9.92 -3.67 20.51
N PRO A 145 10.96 -4.52 20.55
CA PRO A 145 11.55 -5.11 19.35
C PRO A 145 10.59 -6.02 18.58
N ALA A 146 9.48 -6.45 19.18
CA ALA A 146 8.43 -7.21 18.51
C ALA A 146 7.38 -6.31 17.82
N ALA A 147 7.41 -5.00 18.03
CA ALA A 147 6.49 -4.08 17.38
C ALA A 147 6.88 -3.87 15.90
N GLY A 148 5.87 -3.89 15.04
CA GLY A 148 6.06 -3.80 13.60
C GLY A 148 4.86 -3.22 12.88
N VAL A 149 5.06 -2.87 11.61
CA VAL A 149 3.97 -2.44 10.73
C VAL A 149 3.56 -3.63 9.86
N PRO A 150 2.32 -4.13 9.93
CA PRO A 150 1.85 -5.20 9.06
C PRO A 150 2.06 -4.88 7.58
N PHE A 151 2.52 -5.85 6.81
CA PHE A 151 2.70 -5.71 5.37
C PHE A 151 2.33 -6.99 4.62
N MET A 152 1.90 -6.84 3.37
CA MET A 152 1.53 -7.92 2.45
C MET A 152 2.09 -7.57 1.06
N LEU A 153 3.06 -8.35 0.60
CA LEU A 153 3.71 -8.15 -0.70
C LEU A 153 3.24 -9.24 -1.67
N LEU A 154 2.45 -8.86 -2.66
CA LEU A 154 1.91 -9.75 -3.69
C LEU A 154 2.99 -10.01 -4.74
N LEU A 155 3.94 -10.88 -4.40
CA LEU A 155 5.12 -11.17 -5.21
C LEU A 155 5.00 -12.54 -5.88
N PRO A 156 5.54 -12.71 -7.09
CA PRO A 156 5.58 -13.99 -7.76
C PRO A 156 6.55 -14.94 -7.04
N SER A 157 6.26 -16.23 -7.07
CA SER A 157 6.98 -17.27 -6.31
C SER A 157 8.49 -17.32 -6.58
N TRP A 158 8.92 -16.98 -7.79
CA TRP A 158 10.34 -16.95 -8.17
C TRP A 158 11.15 -15.92 -7.36
N THR A 159 10.50 -14.91 -6.76
CA THR A 159 11.15 -13.90 -5.91
C THR A 159 11.84 -14.53 -4.70
N VAL A 160 11.28 -15.63 -4.18
CA VAL A 160 11.82 -16.35 -3.00
C VAL A 160 13.23 -16.89 -3.25
N GLY A 161 13.58 -17.18 -4.50
CA GLY A 161 14.91 -17.66 -4.88
C GLY A 161 15.99 -16.57 -4.92
N LYS A 162 15.62 -15.29 -4.86
CA LYS A 162 16.55 -14.17 -5.09
C LYS A 162 17.35 -13.80 -3.84
N ALA A 163 18.60 -13.40 -4.03
CA ALA A 163 19.52 -13.05 -2.94
C ALA A 163 19.02 -11.87 -2.10
N PHE A 164 18.41 -10.86 -2.74
CA PHE A 164 17.82 -9.72 -2.03
C PHE A 164 16.67 -10.16 -1.11
N PHE A 165 15.84 -11.11 -1.54
CA PHE A 165 14.69 -11.57 -0.76
C PHE A 165 15.14 -12.41 0.44
N ARG A 166 16.16 -13.25 0.25
CA ARG A 166 16.79 -13.99 1.37
C ARG A 166 17.42 -13.05 2.40
N SER A 167 18.08 -11.99 1.94
CA SER A 167 18.63 -10.98 2.84
C SER A 167 17.54 -10.25 3.60
N PHE A 168 16.47 -9.85 2.92
CA PHE A 168 15.29 -9.27 3.55
C PHE A 168 14.72 -10.16 4.65
N LEU A 169 14.52 -11.47 4.40
CA LEU A 169 13.99 -12.38 5.42
C LEU A 169 14.88 -12.52 6.65
N ARG A 170 16.21 -12.53 6.45
CA ARG A 170 17.19 -12.54 7.55
C ARG A 170 17.13 -11.25 8.36
N ASP A 171 16.98 -10.12 7.70
CA ASP A 171 17.03 -8.81 8.35
C ASP A 171 15.67 -8.40 8.97
N LEU A 172 14.60 -9.11 8.62
CA LEU A 172 13.25 -8.94 9.16
C LEU A 172 13.05 -9.63 10.52
N GLY A 173 13.82 -10.69 10.81
CA GLY A 173 13.67 -11.56 11.98
C GLY A 173 14.89 -11.60 12.87
#